data_AF-A0A497URU6-F1
#
_entry.id   AF-A0A497URU6-F1
#
_cell.length_a   1.000
_cell.length_b   1.000
_cell.length_c   1.000
_cell.angle_alpha   90.00
_cell.angle_beta   90.00
_cell.angle_gamma   90.00
#
_symmetry.space_group_name_H-M   'P 1'
#
loop_
_entity.id
_entity.type
_entity.pdbx_description
1 polymer ?
#
loop_
_entity_poly.entity_id
_entity_poly.type
_entity_poly.pdbx_seq_one_letter_code
_entity_poly.pdbx_strand_id
1 'polypeptide(L)'
;MWLILNMKSKYMDCQKIIKTLRHKDFIKVDHTGKCFEDGAAIYAKEITENIFLLFVILKDIDIENIQALIAHFDCFGSIGLKEPEQIMFYLSIKDKNDLHYFEQYLKASHN
;
A
#
# COMPACT_ATOMS: atom_id res chain seq x y z
N MET A 1 -7.64 -40.29 1.28
CA MET A 1 -8.33 -39.48 2.30
C MET A 1 -7.76 -38.07 2.24
N TRP A 2 -8.42 -37.20 1.48
CA TRP A 2 -8.02 -35.82 1.23
C TRP A 2 -8.14 -35.02 2.54
N LEU A 3 -7.04 -34.89 3.27
CA LEU A 3 -6.86 -33.80 4.23
C LEU A 3 -6.28 -32.62 3.46
N ILE A 4 -7.07 -32.04 2.55
CA ILE A 4 -6.82 -30.64 2.17
C ILE A 4 -7.33 -29.83 3.34
N LEU A 5 -6.39 -29.53 4.23
CA LEU A 5 -6.49 -28.50 5.24
C LEU A 5 -7.14 -27.29 4.60
N ASN A 6 -8.35 -27.00 5.07
CA ASN A 6 -9.07 -25.76 4.84
C ASN A 6 -8.32 -24.66 5.61
N MET A 7 -7.12 -24.31 5.14
CA MET A 7 -6.39 -23.13 5.57
C MET A 7 -7.11 -21.93 4.97
N LYS A 8 -8.17 -21.47 5.64
CA LYS A 8 -8.59 -20.08 5.47
C LYS A 8 -7.36 -19.21 5.64
N SER A 9 -7.01 -18.42 4.63
CA SER A 9 -5.92 -17.46 4.72
C SER A 9 -6.12 -16.62 5.97
N LYS A 10 -5.15 -16.66 6.89
CA LYS A 10 -5.17 -15.89 8.14
C LYS A 10 -4.85 -14.41 7.89
N TYR A 11 -4.55 -14.06 6.65
CA TYR A 11 -4.13 -12.74 6.21
C TYR A 11 -5.31 -11.92 5.69
N MET A 12 -5.25 -10.60 5.84
CA MET A 12 -6.18 -9.67 5.25
C MET A 12 -6.02 -9.73 3.73
N ASP A 13 -7.12 -10.01 3.05
CA ASP A 13 -7.23 -9.86 1.60
C ASP A 13 -7.08 -8.39 1.20
N CYS A 14 -6.48 -8.15 0.04
CA CYS A 14 -6.31 -6.89 -0.66
C CYS A 14 -7.55 -6.00 -0.57
N GLN A 15 -8.74 -6.58 -0.73
CA GLN A 15 -9.99 -5.82 -0.61
C GLN A 15 -10.21 -5.24 0.78
N LYS A 16 -9.84 -5.98 1.84
CA LYS A 16 -9.90 -5.50 3.22
C LYS A 16 -8.83 -4.44 3.47
N ILE A 17 -7.61 -4.62 2.98
CA ILE A 17 -6.54 -3.61 3.08
C ILE A 17 -6.98 -2.31 2.41
N ILE A 18 -7.49 -2.37 1.19
CA ILE A 18 -8.02 -1.20 0.46
C ILE A 18 -9.13 -0.51 1.26
N LYS A 19 -10.08 -1.27 1.81
CA LYS A 19 -11.15 -0.69 2.66
C LYS A 19 -10.57 0.00 3.89
N THR A 20 -9.62 -0.64 4.58
CA THR A 20 -8.98 -0.07 5.76
C THR A 20 -8.20 1.20 5.42
N LEU A 21 -7.46 1.23 4.32
CA LEU A 21 -6.74 2.44 3.88
C LEU A 21 -7.71 3.61 3.64
N ARG A 22 -8.82 3.36 2.92
CA ARG A 22 -9.86 4.38 2.70
C ARG A 22 -10.48 4.90 4.00
N HIS A 23 -10.65 4.04 5.01
CA HIS A 23 -11.14 4.45 6.32
C HIS A 23 -10.14 5.25 7.15
N LYS A 24 -8.85 5.29 6.75
CA LYS A 24 -7.77 6.00 7.46
C LYS A 24 -7.32 7.28 6.73
N ASP A 25 -8.21 7.89 5.96
CA ASP A 25 -7.97 9.11 5.17
C ASP A 25 -6.92 8.96 4.06
N PHE A 26 -6.62 7.73 3.64
CA PHE A 26 -5.83 7.56 2.41
C PHE A 26 -6.72 7.83 1.21
N ILE A 27 -6.24 8.69 0.33
CA ILE A 27 -6.89 9.04 -0.92
C ILE A 27 -6.28 8.17 -2.02
N LYS A 28 -7.14 7.55 -2.83
CA LYS A 28 -6.68 6.82 -4.01
C LYS A 28 -6.14 7.83 -5.02
N VAL A 29 -4.92 7.60 -5.49
CA VAL A 29 -4.29 8.40 -6.53
C VAL A 29 -4.38 7.64 -7.84
N ASP A 30 -4.84 8.33 -8.89
CA ASP A 30 -4.73 7.81 -10.25
C ASP A 30 -3.31 8.07 -10.75
N HIS A 31 -2.64 7.04 -11.28
CA HIS A 31 -1.35 7.23 -11.94
C HIS A 31 -1.52 7.12 -13.45
N THR A 32 -0.99 8.10 -14.14
CA THR A 32 -0.96 8.18 -15.62
C THR A 32 0.46 8.38 -16.14
N GLY A 33 1.40 8.69 -15.24
CA GLY A 33 2.83 8.71 -15.50
C GLY A 33 3.47 7.33 -15.34
N LYS A 34 4.79 7.30 -15.49
CA LYS A 34 5.61 6.06 -15.50
C LYS A 34 6.26 5.74 -14.14
N CYS A 35 5.92 6.47 -13.09
CA CYS A 35 6.54 6.32 -11.77
C CYS A 35 6.10 5.09 -11.00
N PHE A 36 4.99 4.46 -11.40
CA PHE A 36 4.51 3.21 -10.83
C PHE A 36 4.15 2.23 -11.94
N GLU A 37 4.21 0.94 -11.63
CA GLU A 37 3.87 -0.13 -12.57
C GLU A 37 2.42 -0.03 -13.04
N ASP A 38 2.18 -0.39 -14.31
CA ASP A 38 0.85 -0.36 -14.91
C ASP A 38 -0.13 -1.26 -14.14
N GLY A 39 -1.25 -0.68 -13.72
CA GLY A 39 -2.29 -1.38 -12.97
C GLY A 39 -2.08 -1.40 -11.46
N ALA A 40 -1.05 -0.72 -10.95
CA ALA A 40 -0.87 -0.47 -9.53
C ALA A 40 -2.01 0.37 -8.95
N ALA A 41 -2.48 0.03 -7.76
CA ALA A 41 -3.38 0.88 -7.00
C ALA A 41 -2.58 1.66 -5.96
N ILE A 42 -2.57 2.99 -6.08
CA ILE A 42 -1.82 3.88 -5.18
C ILE A 42 -2.78 4.56 -4.22
N TYR A 43 -2.42 4.54 -2.95
CA TYR A 43 -3.13 5.22 -1.87
C TYR A 43 -2.15 6.12 -1.13
N ALA A 44 -2.45 7.40 -1.04
CA ALA A 44 -1.57 8.39 -0.42
C ALA A 44 -2.27 9.09 0.74
N LYS A 45 -1.50 9.37 1.79
CA LYS A 45 -1.88 10.23 2.90
C LYS A 45 -0.75 11.22 3.14
N GLU A 46 -1.06 12.50 3.16
CA GLU A 46 -0.08 13.52 3.57
C GLU A 46 0.20 13.37 5.07
N ILE A 47 1.47 13.35 5.44
CA ILE A 47 1.89 13.23 6.85
C ILE A 47 2.54 14.51 7.37
N THR A 48 3.14 15.31 6.49
CA THR A 48 3.64 16.66 6.75
C THR A 48 3.94 17.34 5.42
N GLU A 49 3.90 18.67 5.34
CA GLU A 49 4.25 19.53 4.19
C GLU A 49 4.79 18.77 2.96
N ASN A 50 3.91 18.37 2.03
CA ASN A 50 4.29 17.73 0.76
C ASN A 50 5.04 16.38 0.86
N ILE A 51 5.09 15.82 2.05
CA ILE A 51 5.58 14.48 2.36
C ILE A 51 4.38 13.56 2.56
N PHE A 52 4.37 12.50 1.75
CA PHE A 52 3.27 11.56 1.69
C PHE A 52 3.73 10.18 2.15
N LEU A 53 2.89 9.51 2.92
CA LEU A 53 2.93 8.06 3.10
C LEU A 53 2.10 7.44 1.98
N LEU A 54 2.74 6.62 1.16
CA LEU A 54 2.11 5.93 0.03
C LEU A 54 2.07 4.43 0.28
N PHE A 55 0.96 3.81 -0.11
CA PHE A 55 0.85 2.37 -0.33
C PHE A 55 0.60 2.11 -1.81
N VAL A 56 1.52 1.37 -2.43
CA VAL A 56 1.42 0.92 -3.82
C VAL A 56 1.10 -0.56 -3.80
N ILE A 57 -0.09 -0.92 -4.28
CA ILE A 57 -0.57 -2.31 -4.30
C ILE A 57 -0.47 -2.79 -5.74
N LEU A 58 0.49 -3.66 -6.01
CA LEU A 58 0.67 -4.29 -7.32
C LEU A 58 -0.29 -5.46 -7.46
N LYS A 59 -0.90 -5.62 -8.64
CA LYS A 59 -1.71 -6.81 -8.93
C LYS A 59 -0.79 -7.95 -9.30
N ASP A 60 -0.56 -8.87 -8.38
CA ASP A 60 0.02 -10.17 -8.72
C ASP A 60 -0.61 -11.32 -7.91
N ILE A 61 -0.54 -12.53 -8.49
CA ILE A 61 -1.58 -13.56 -8.37
C ILE A 61 -1.58 -14.35 -7.05
N ASP A 62 -0.51 -14.32 -6.24
CA ASP A 62 -0.43 -15.22 -5.07
C ASP A 62 0.11 -14.60 -3.77
N ILE A 63 0.74 -13.42 -3.84
CA ILE A 63 1.17 -12.66 -2.66
C ILE A 63 1.00 -11.19 -2.99
N GLU A 64 0.26 -10.47 -2.14
CA GLU A 64 0.02 -9.05 -2.28
C GLU A 64 1.37 -8.32 -2.19
N ASN A 65 1.92 -7.92 -3.33
CA ASN A 65 3.15 -7.14 -3.38
C ASN A 65 2.79 -5.69 -3.10
N ILE A 66 2.79 -5.36 -1.80
CA ILE A 66 2.50 -4.02 -1.31
C ILE A 66 3.84 -3.33 -1.05
N GLN A 67 3.98 -2.11 -1.56
CA GLN A 67 5.10 -1.25 -1.24
C GLN A 67 4.59 -0.10 -0.38
N ALA A 68 5.33 0.23 0.66
CA ALA A 68 5.10 1.40 1.50
C ALA A 68 6.24 2.39 1.31
N LEU A 69 5.91 3.64 1.00
CA LEU A 69 6.89 4.70 0.77
C LEU A 69 6.60 5.90 1.65
N ILE A 70 7.64 6.56 2.15
CA ILE A 70 7.54 7.97 2.57
C ILE A 70 8.35 8.78 1.58
N ALA A 71 7.69 9.68 0.87
CA ALA A 71 8.31 10.42 -0.21
C ALA A 71 7.80 11.87 -0.29
N HIS A 72 8.69 12.76 -0.71
CA HIS A 72 8.41 14.17 -0.96
C HIS A 72 8.00 14.38 -2.42
N PHE A 73 6.91 15.10 -2.63
CA PHE A 73 6.35 15.45 -3.93
C PHE A 73 5.94 16.92 -3.91
N ASP A 74 6.01 17.65 -5.02
CA ASP A 74 5.65 19.09 -5.07
C ASP A 74 4.24 19.38 -4.52
N CYS A 75 3.32 18.45 -4.75
CA CYS A 75 1.96 18.48 -4.24
C CYS A 75 1.30 17.10 -4.42
N PHE A 76 0.13 16.91 -3.79
CA PHE A 76 -0.66 15.68 -3.93
C PHE A 76 -0.94 15.32 -5.40
N GLY A 77 -1.27 16.30 -6.24
CA GLY A 77 -1.58 16.09 -7.66
C GLY A 77 -0.40 15.66 -8.53
N SER A 78 0.83 15.74 -8.01
CA SER A 78 2.02 15.28 -8.72
C SER A 78 2.31 13.79 -8.53
N ILE A 79 1.71 13.18 -7.49
CA ILE A 79 1.80 11.74 -7.22
C ILE A 79 1.17 10.98 -8.39
N GLY A 80 1.89 10.00 -8.93
CA GLY A 80 1.39 9.21 -10.07
C GLY A 80 1.56 9.88 -11.44
N LEU A 81 2.01 11.13 -11.50
CA LEU A 81 2.36 11.84 -12.74
C LEU A 81 3.87 11.84 -12.99
N LYS A 82 4.65 12.10 -11.95
CA LYS A 82 6.12 12.15 -11.99
C LYS A 82 6.73 11.43 -10.78
N GLU A 83 8.05 11.22 -10.84
CA GLU A 83 8.82 10.71 -9.71
C GLU A 83 8.78 11.67 -8.52
N PRO A 84 8.88 11.17 -7.28
CA PRO A 84 9.07 12.03 -6.11
C PRO A 84 10.39 12.79 -6.21
N GLU A 85 10.44 13.98 -5.62
CA GLU A 85 11.69 14.73 -5.46
C GLU A 85 12.68 13.99 -4.55
N GLN A 86 12.15 13.28 -3.54
CA GLN A 86 12.94 12.50 -2.62
C GLN A 86 12.15 11.31 -2.06
N ILE A 87 12.78 10.15 -1.98
CA ILE A 87 12.29 9.01 -1.20
C ILE A 87 13.05 8.96 0.12
N MET A 88 12.33 9.04 1.24
CA MET A 88 12.89 9.01 2.60
C MET A 88 12.78 7.62 3.23
N PHE A 89 11.78 6.84 2.82
CA PHE A 89 11.60 5.47 3.28
C PHE A 89 10.99 4.62 2.18
N TYR A 90 11.42 3.37 2.10
CA TYR A 90 10.87 2.36 1.21
C TYR A 90 10.86 1.01 1.92
N LEU A 91 9.69 0.38 1.96
CA LEU A 91 9.51 -0.99 2.43
C LEU A 91 8.72 -1.76 1.38
N SER A 92 9.16 -2.97 1.08
CA SER A 92 8.42 -3.89 0.23
C SER A 92 7.95 -5.06 1.07
N ILE A 93 6.64 -5.24 1.12
CA ILE A 93 5.94 -6.30 1.84
C ILE A 93 5.78 -7.44 0.84
N LYS A 94 6.67 -8.43 0.93
CA LYS A 94 6.76 -9.53 -0.05
C LYS A 94 6.45 -10.88 0.53
N ASP A 95 6.45 -11.02 1.86
CA ASP A 95 6.19 -12.27 2.52
C ASP A 95 5.07 -12.18 3.55
N LYS A 96 4.69 -13.34 4.06
CA LYS A 96 3.58 -13.52 4.99
C LYS A 96 3.84 -12.87 6.36
N ASN A 97 5.09 -12.81 6.80
CA ASN A 97 5.43 -12.18 8.08
C ASN A 97 5.34 -10.66 7.95
N ASP A 98 5.86 -10.10 6.86
CA ASP A 98 5.75 -8.66 6.57
C ASP A 98 4.28 -8.24 6.49
N LEU A 99 3.46 -9.03 5.79
CA LEU A 99 2.03 -8.77 5.68
C LEU A 99 1.35 -8.81 7.05
N HIS A 100 1.75 -9.73 7.93
CA HIS A 100 1.23 -9.77 9.30
C HIS A 100 1.53 -8.49 10.06
N TYR A 101 2.77 -7.99 10.02
CA TYR A 101 3.13 -6.73 10.69
C TYR A 101 2.38 -5.53 10.10
N PHE A 102 2.24 -5.50 8.77
CA PHE A 102 1.46 -4.48 8.09
C PHE A 102 0.00 -4.47 8.54
N GLU A 103 -0.64 -5.63 8.65
CA GLU A 103 -1.99 -5.74 9.19
C GLU A 103 -2.09 -5.25 10.63
N GLN A 104 -1.11 -5.54 11.48
CA GLN A 104 -1.11 -5.07 12.86
C GLN A 104 -0.99 -3.55 12.91
N TYR A 105 -0.14 -2.95 12.10
CA TYR A 105 -0.09 -1.51 11.91
C TYR A 105 -1.45 -0.95 11.46
N LEU A 106 -2.11 -1.62 10.52
CA LEU A 106 -3.45 -1.22 10.07
C LEU A 106 -4.52 -1.38 11.17
N LYS A 107 -4.38 -2.31 12.11
CA LYS A 107 -5.32 -2.49 13.23
C LYS A 107 -5.05 -1.53 14.40
N ALA A 108 -3.78 -1.17 14.64
CA ALA A 108 -3.36 -0.43 15.82
C ALA A 108 -3.79 1.05 15.84
N SER A 109 -4.20 1.66 14.72
CA SER A 109 -4.60 3.08 14.68
C SER A 109 -6.04 3.34 15.15
N HIS A 110 -6.60 2.47 15.99
CA HIS A 110 -7.90 2.66 16.63
C HIS A 110 -7.73 3.35 18.00
N ASN A 111 -7.04 4.50 18.01
CA ASN A 111 -6.91 5.40 19.16
C ASN A 111 -6.97 6.85 18.68
#